data_AF-A0A7C5F997-F1
#
_entry.id   AF-A0A7C5F997-F1
#
_cell.length_a   1.000
_cell.length_b   1.000
_cell.length_c   1.000
_cell.angle_alpha   90.00
_cell.angle_beta   90.00
_cell.angle_gamma   90.00
#
_symmetry.space_group_name_H-M   'P 1'
#
loop_
_entity.id
_entity.type
_entity.pdbx_description
1 polymer ?
#
loop_
_entity_poly.entity_id
_entity_poly.type
_entity_poly.pdbx_seq_one_letter_code
_entity_poly.pdbx_strand_id
1 'polypeptide(L)'
;MVSEFAKEIARIKGGESIIKCIACGSCTCACPVGAVDGDYDSRKIIRLAVLGEREEVLNSQVIWLCAGCYSCQERCPQGVEVTNVISAIQCIASREGKLPHGFKLAIEMLKKHGRLTEVGEFENRMRKKLGCPEVSEDPKVTVEILDKAEKGKEE
;
A
#
# COMPACT_ATOMS: atom_id res chain seq x y z
N MET A 1 -5.07 18.54 19.86
CA MET A 1 -4.12 19.16 18.91
C MET A 1 -3.71 18.08 17.93
N VAL A 2 -3.88 18.28 16.62
CA VAL A 2 -3.55 17.27 15.58
C VAL A 2 -2.09 17.47 15.17
N SER A 3 -1.29 16.40 15.15
CA SER A 3 0.14 16.45 14.79
C SER A 3 0.35 16.86 13.33
N GLU A 4 1.53 17.40 13.00
CA GLU A 4 1.86 17.73 11.60
C GLU A 4 1.87 16.50 10.69
N PHE A 5 2.35 15.35 11.21
CA PHE A 5 2.35 14.10 10.45
C PHE A 5 0.92 13.64 10.12
N ALA A 6 -0.01 13.74 11.08
CA ALA A 6 -1.41 13.40 10.82
C ALA A 6 -2.06 14.33 9.78
N LYS A 7 -1.70 15.63 9.79
CA LYS A 7 -2.15 16.57 8.75
C LYS A 7 -1.59 16.24 7.38
N GLU A 8 -0.33 15.82 7.30
CA GLU A 8 0.29 15.38 6.06
C GLU A 8 -0.41 14.13 5.50
N ILE A 9 -0.65 13.11 6.33
CA ILE A 9 -1.42 11.93 5.93
C ILE A 9 -2.81 12.34 5.44
N ALA A 10 -3.47 13.28 6.14
CA ALA A 10 -4.78 13.79 5.75
C ALA A 10 -4.81 14.56 4.41
N ARG A 11 -3.67 15.01 3.88
CA ARG A 11 -3.56 15.62 2.55
C ARG A 11 -3.39 14.57 1.44
N ILE A 12 -3.01 13.34 1.79
CA ILE A 12 -2.95 12.24 0.83
C ILE A 12 -4.36 11.70 0.62
N LYS A 13 -4.73 11.46 -0.64
CA LYS A 13 -6.02 10.89 -1.01
C LYS A 13 -6.29 9.59 -0.23
N GLY A 14 -7.42 9.52 0.46
CA GLY A 14 -7.81 8.39 1.31
C GLY A 14 -7.30 8.47 2.75
N GLY A 15 -6.45 9.45 3.09
CA GLY A 15 -5.94 9.68 4.43
C GLY A 15 -6.75 10.68 5.27
N GLU A 16 -7.72 11.37 4.68
CA GLU A 16 -8.43 12.54 5.22
C GLU A 16 -9.11 12.24 6.57
N SER A 17 -9.60 11.01 6.72
CA SER A 17 -10.38 10.58 7.88
C SER A 17 -9.53 10.21 9.11
N ILE A 18 -8.19 10.21 9.02
CA ILE A 18 -7.29 9.84 10.13
C ILE A 18 -7.56 10.61 11.42
N ILE A 19 -7.91 11.90 11.30
CA ILE A 19 -8.15 12.81 12.43
C ILE A 19 -9.41 12.47 13.23
N LYS A 20 -10.29 11.60 12.73
CA LYS A 20 -11.51 11.14 13.42
C LYS A 20 -11.25 9.97 14.37
N CYS A 21 -10.04 9.41 14.37
CA CYS A 21 -9.74 8.21 15.15
C CYS A 21 -9.77 8.49 16.66
N ILE A 22 -10.59 7.71 17.38
CA ILE A 22 -10.69 7.73 18.86
C ILE A 22 -9.94 6.56 19.53
N ALA A 23 -9.16 5.80 18.76
CA ALA A 23 -8.39 4.64 19.22
C ALA A 23 -9.21 3.52 19.92
N CYS A 24 -10.46 3.27 19.48
CA CYS A 24 -11.35 2.26 20.09
C CYS A 24 -10.93 0.80 19.86
N GLY A 25 -10.15 0.48 18.82
CA GLY A 25 -9.66 -0.88 18.55
C GLY A 25 -10.58 -1.80 17.75
N SER A 26 -11.73 -1.33 17.27
CA SER A 26 -12.60 -2.10 16.36
C SER A 26 -11.84 -2.64 15.14
N CYS A 27 -10.94 -1.83 14.58
CA CYS A 27 -10.10 -2.20 13.44
C CYS A 27 -9.14 -3.36 13.73
N THR A 28 -8.59 -3.44 14.94
CA THR A 28 -7.66 -4.50 15.35
C THR A 28 -8.42 -5.82 15.52
N CYS A 29 -9.58 -5.78 16.19
CA CYS A 29 -10.45 -6.95 16.36
C CYS A 29 -10.96 -7.51 15.02
N ALA A 30 -11.20 -6.63 14.04
CA ALA A 30 -11.63 -7.02 12.70
C ALA A 30 -10.52 -7.56 11.80
N CYS A 31 -9.25 -7.44 12.20
CA CYS A 31 -8.14 -7.67 11.29
C CYS A 31 -7.78 -9.16 11.20
N PRO A 32 -7.85 -9.80 10.01
CA PRO A 32 -7.40 -11.17 9.85
C PRO A 32 -5.88 -11.29 9.96
N VAL A 33 -5.13 -10.26 9.56
CA VAL A 33 -3.66 -10.25 9.68
C VAL A 33 -3.25 -10.21 11.14
N GLY A 34 -3.84 -9.31 11.93
CA GLY A 34 -3.57 -9.23 13.38
C GLY A 34 -3.98 -10.48 14.17
N ALA A 35 -4.92 -11.28 13.63
CA ALA A 35 -5.30 -12.56 14.22
C ALA A 35 -4.26 -13.68 13.99
N VAL A 36 -3.46 -13.57 12.91
CA VAL A 36 -2.40 -14.53 12.58
C VAL A 36 -1.04 -14.05 13.09
N ASP A 37 -0.76 -12.77 12.95
CA ASP A 37 0.47 -12.11 13.34
C ASP A 37 0.17 -11.04 14.41
N GLY A 38 0.51 -11.36 15.66
CA GLY A 38 0.24 -10.50 16.81
C GLY A 38 0.99 -9.17 16.81
N ASP A 39 2.01 -9.01 15.97
CA ASP A 39 2.74 -7.74 15.83
C ASP A 39 1.96 -6.73 14.98
N TYR A 40 0.98 -7.18 14.19
CA TYR A 40 0.14 -6.30 13.37
C TYR A 40 -1.05 -5.74 14.14
N ASP A 41 -0.95 -4.48 14.57
CA ASP A 41 -2.06 -3.73 15.17
C ASP A 41 -2.36 -2.44 14.39
N SER A 42 -3.43 -2.47 13.58
CA SER A 42 -3.90 -1.31 12.82
C SER A 42 -4.22 -0.10 13.71
N ARG A 43 -4.81 -0.29 14.91
CA ARG A 43 -5.07 0.81 15.84
C ARG A 43 -3.75 1.43 16.31
N LYS A 44 -2.73 0.62 16.62
CA LYS A 44 -1.42 1.13 17.07
C LYS A 44 -0.75 1.97 15.98
N ILE A 45 -0.76 1.51 14.73
CA ILE A 45 -0.23 2.25 13.58
C ILE A 45 -0.91 3.62 13.47
N ILE A 46 -2.24 3.66 13.45
CA ILE A 46 -3.00 4.91 13.35
C ILE A 46 -2.73 5.81 14.56
N ARG A 47 -2.63 5.24 15.76
CA ARG A 47 -2.37 6.01 16.99
C ARG A 47 -1.00 6.68 16.96
N LEU A 48 0.05 5.95 16.58
CA LEU A 48 1.41 6.50 16.42
C LEU A 48 1.43 7.62 15.40
N ALA A 49 0.76 7.43 14.25
CA ALA A 49 0.64 8.46 13.22
C ALA A 49 -0.06 9.73 13.75
N VAL A 50 -1.16 9.58 14.48
CA VAL A 50 -1.87 10.70 15.12
C VAL A 50 -1.01 11.42 16.17
N LEU A 51 -0.19 10.68 16.92
CA LEU A 51 0.74 11.24 17.90
C LEU A 51 1.95 11.96 17.27
N GLY A 52 2.22 11.71 15.99
CA GLY A 52 3.32 12.35 15.27
C GLY A 52 4.61 11.54 15.23
N GLU A 53 4.57 10.25 15.59
CA GLU A 53 5.71 9.33 15.59
C GLU A 53 6.08 8.89 14.15
N ARG A 54 6.47 9.86 13.32
CA ARG A 54 6.72 9.67 11.89
C ARG A 54 7.74 8.57 11.63
N GLU A 55 8.93 8.70 12.22
CA GLU A 55 10.04 7.79 11.92
C GLU A 55 9.73 6.36 12.37
N GLU A 56 9.06 6.18 13.51
CA GLU A 56 8.65 4.86 13.97
C GLU A 56 7.67 4.22 12.98
N VAL A 57 6.67 4.98 12.51
CA VAL A 57 5.65 4.48 11.58
C VAL A 57 6.24 4.19 10.20
N LEU A 58 7.02 5.12 9.62
CA LEU A 58 7.51 5.01 8.25
C LEU A 58 8.63 3.97 8.09
N ASN A 59 9.44 3.72 9.12
CA ASN A 59 10.49 2.69 9.08
C ASN A 59 9.97 1.29 9.45
N SER A 60 8.75 1.19 10.00
CA SER A 60 8.17 -0.09 10.41
C SER A 60 7.79 -0.96 9.21
N GLN A 61 8.20 -2.23 9.24
CA GLN A 61 7.75 -3.21 8.25
C GLN A 61 6.26 -3.59 8.43
N VAL A 62 5.70 -3.35 9.62
CA VAL A 62 4.33 -3.77 9.97
C VAL A 62 3.28 -3.09 9.10
N ILE A 63 3.51 -1.85 8.65
CA ILE A 63 2.56 -1.15 7.75
C ILE A 63 2.34 -1.91 6.44
N TRP A 64 3.34 -2.70 5.99
CA TRP A 64 3.32 -3.46 4.75
C TRP A 64 2.61 -4.81 4.86
N LEU A 65 2.26 -5.26 6.07
CA LEU A 65 1.50 -6.49 6.28
C LEU A 65 -0.01 -6.31 6.03
N CYS A 66 -0.48 -5.07 5.87
CA CYS A 66 -1.87 -4.79 5.57
C CYS A 66 -2.30 -5.49 4.26
N ALA A 67 -3.23 -6.43 4.35
CA ALA A 67 -3.75 -7.15 3.19
C ALA A 67 -4.75 -6.34 2.33
N GLY A 68 -5.12 -5.12 2.75
CA GLY A 68 -6.06 -4.29 1.99
C GLY A 68 -7.48 -4.88 1.89
N CYS A 69 -7.93 -5.65 2.89
CA CYS A 69 -9.23 -6.34 2.86
C CYS A 69 -10.44 -5.48 3.27
N TYR A 70 -10.24 -4.22 3.65
CA TYR A 70 -11.28 -3.25 4.06
C TYR A 70 -12.15 -3.59 5.29
N SER A 71 -11.97 -4.75 5.93
CA SER A 71 -12.78 -5.16 7.08
C SER A 71 -12.76 -4.18 8.25
N CYS A 72 -11.62 -3.54 8.51
CA CYS A 72 -11.47 -2.54 9.57
C CYS A 72 -12.18 -1.21 9.25
N GLN A 73 -12.25 -0.85 7.97
CA GLN A 73 -12.89 0.36 7.48
C GLN A 73 -14.41 0.27 7.62
N GLU A 74 -15.00 -0.84 7.18
CA GLU A 74 -16.46 -1.10 7.28
C GLU A 74 -16.96 -1.17 8.73
N ARG A 75 -16.09 -1.52 9.68
CA ARG A 75 -16.44 -1.66 11.10
C ARG A 75 -16.11 -0.44 11.94
N CYS A 76 -15.56 0.63 11.35
CA CYS A 76 -15.13 1.78 12.12
C CYS A 76 -16.33 2.62 12.58
N PRO A 77 -16.59 2.75 13.89
CA PRO A 77 -17.74 3.52 14.40
C PRO A 77 -17.58 5.04 14.20
N GLN A 78 -16.39 5.51 13.80
CA GLN A 78 -16.10 6.91 13.52
C GLN A 78 -15.97 7.19 12.02
N GLY A 79 -16.17 6.19 11.17
CA GLY A 79 -16.00 6.32 9.72
C GLY A 79 -14.57 6.69 9.33
N VAL A 80 -13.57 6.15 10.04
CA VAL A 80 -12.17 6.22 9.61
C VAL A 80 -11.96 5.18 8.52
N GLU A 81 -11.45 5.62 7.38
CA GLU A 81 -11.07 4.78 6.26
C GLU A 81 -9.71 4.12 6.54
N VAL A 82 -9.67 3.24 7.54
CA VAL A 82 -8.41 2.71 8.12
C VAL A 82 -7.51 2.09 7.06
N THR A 83 -8.06 1.34 6.11
CA THR A 83 -7.29 0.74 5.02
C THR A 83 -6.66 1.82 4.14
N ASN A 84 -7.45 2.82 3.74
CA ASN A 84 -6.97 3.94 2.91
C ASN A 84 -5.92 4.78 3.64
N VAL A 85 -6.09 5.01 4.94
CA VAL A 85 -5.11 5.73 5.77
C VAL A 85 -3.78 4.97 5.84
N ILE A 86 -3.82 3.65 6.00
CA ILE A 86 -2.59 2.84 5.97
C ILE A 86 -1.93 2.91 4.59
N SER A 87 -2.70 2.86 3.51
CA SER A 87 -2.17 3.06 2.15
C SER A 87 -1.56 4.45 1.95
N ALA A 88 -2.16 5.50 2.52
CA ALA A 88 -1.59 6.84 2.50
C ALA A 88 -0.24 6.91 3.23
N ILE A 89 -0.12 6.24 4.38
CA ILE A 89 1.16 6.10 5.11
C ILE A 89 2.19 5.35 4.25
N GLN A 90 1.81 4.25 3.60
CA GLN A 90 2.67 3.49 2.69
C GLN A 90 3.13 4.35 1.49
N CYS A 91 2.27 5.24 0.97
CA CYS A 91 2.65 6.18 -0.09
C CYS A 91 3.74 7.15 0.38
N ILE A 92 3.61 7.71 1.59
CA ILE A 92 4.64 8.57 2.18
C ILE A 92 5.96 7.79 2.36
N ALA A 93 5.89 6.60 2.96
CA ALA A 93 7.06 5.73 3.13
C ALA A 93 7.74 5.39 1.77
N SER A 94 6.94 5.13 0.73
CA SER A 94 7.43 4.84 -0.61
C SER A 94 8.14 6.04 -1.25
N ARG A 95 7.62 7.25 -1.05
CA ARG A 95 8.24 8.51 -1.54
C ARG A 95 9.57 8.77 -0.86
N GLU A 96 9.72 8.38 0.41
CA GLU A 96 10.97 8.44 1.17
C GLU A 96 11.91 7.24 0.91
N GLY A 97 11.55 6.31 0.01
CA GLY A 97 12.40 5.15 -0.30
C GLY A 97 12.41 4.05 0.78
N LYS A 98 11.49 4.11 1.75
CA LYS A 98 11.31 3.15 2.87
C LYS A 98 10.41 1.96 2.50
N LEU A 99 10.49 1.51 1.25
CA LEU A 99 9.75 0.34 0.76
C LEU A 99 10.56 -0.97 0.93
N PRO A 100 9.91 -2.10 1.25
CA PRO A 100 10.55 -3.42 1.33
C PRO A 100 11.16 -3.84 0.00
N HIS A 101 12.20 -4.70 0.07
CA HIS A 101 12.94 -5.15 -1.11
C HIS A 101 12.06 -5.79 -2.19
N GLY A 102 11.07 -6.61 -1.80
CA GLY A 102 10.16 -7.26 -2.75
C GLY A 102 9.38 -6.27 -3.63
N PHE A 103 8.99 -5.10 -3.09
CA PHE A 103 8.34 -4.07 -3.89
C PHE A 103 9.30 -3.40 -4.88
N LYS A 104 10.59 -3.25 -4.51
CA LYS A 104 11.62 -2.72 -5.43
C LYS A 104 11.79 -3.66 -6.62
N LEU A 105 11.93 -4.95 -6.37
CA LEU A 105 12.00 -5.98 -7.42
C LEU A 105 10.74 -5.98 -8.30
N ALA A 106 9.55 -5.86 -7.70
CA ALA A 106 8.30 -5.79 -8.45
C ALA A 106 8.27 -4.58 -9.41
N ILE A 107 8.75 -3.41 -8.97
CA ILE A 107 8.87 -2.22 -9.82
C ILE A 107 9.87 -2.45 -10.96
N GLU A 108 11.01 -3.10 -10.69
CA GLU A 108 12.00 -3.46 -11.72
C GLU A 108 11.42 -4.41 -12.77
N MET A 109 10.66 -5.43 -12.35
CA MET A 109 9.96 -6.33 -13.26
C MET A 109 8.94 -5.60 -14.13
N LEU A 110 8.17 -4.67 -13.55
CA LEU A 110 7.26 -3.81 -14.30
C LEU A 110 7.99 -2.95 -15.33
N LYS A 111 9.13 -2.35 -14.99
CA LYS A 111 9.94 -1.55 -15.93
C LYS A 111 10.51 -2.41 -17.06
N LYS A 112 10.95 -3.63 -16.77
CA LYS A 112 11.60 -4.52 -17.74
C LYS A 112 10.60 -5.22 -18.68
N HIS A 113 9.51 -5.76 -18.13
CA HIS A 113 8.59 -6.64 -18.86
C HIS A 113 7.19 -6.03 -19.09
N GLY A 114 6.90 -4.88 -18.46
CA GLY A 114 5.56 -4.28 -18.44
C GLY A 114 4.59 -4.97 -17.49
N ARG A 115 5.04 -6.01 -16.78
CA ARG A 115 4.24 -6.95 -15.96
C ARG A 115 5.10 -7.51 -14.82
N LEU A 116 4.46 -8.13 -13.82
CA LEU A 116 5.17 -8.69 -12.66
C LEU A 116 5.86 -10.03 -12.94
N THR A 117 5.36 -10.79 -13.90
CA THR A 117 5.84 -12.14 -14.22
C THR A 117 6.20 -12.22 -15.70
N GLU A 118 7.36 -12.79 -16.01
CA GLU A 118 7.80 -13.02 -17.39
C GLU A 118 6.81 -13.95 -18.12
N VAL A 119 6.59 -13.69 -19.41
CA VAL A 119 5.78 -14.57 -20.27
C VAL A 119 6.69 -15.14 -21.33
N GLY A 120 7.17 -16.36 -21.09
CA GLY A 120 8.05 -17.06 -22.00
C GLY A 120 7.30 -17.95 -22.99
N GLU A 121 8.08 -18.76 -23.69
CA GLU A 121 7.56 -19.77 -24.61
C GLU A 121 6.69 -20.82 -23.90
N PHE A 122 7.00 -21.14 -22.65
CA PHE A 122 6.26 -22.13 -21.88
C PHE A 122 4.83 -21.66 -21.61
N GLU A 123 4.67 -20.43 -21.12
CA GLU A 123 3.38 -19.80 -20.87
C GLU A 123 2.57 -19.70 -22.16
N ASN A 124 3.19 -19.22 -23.26
CA ASN A 124 2.52 -19.11 -24.55
C ASN A 124 2.12 -20.47 -25.16
N ARG A 125 2.93 -21.52 -24.94
CA ARG A 125 2.56 -22.90 -25.31
C ARG A 125 1.34 -23.39 -24.53
N MET A 126 1.27 -23.09 -23.24
CA MET A 126 0.11 -23.43 -22.41
C MET A 126 -1.14 -22.64 -22.84
N ARG A 127 -1.00 -21.34 -23.11
CA ARG A 127 -2.08 -20.49 -23.65
C ARG A 127 -2.63 -21.03 -24.96
N LYS A 128 -1.76 -21.44 -25.89
CA LYS A 128 -2.18 -22.03 -27.17
C LYS A 128 -2.97 -23.32 -27.00
N LYS A 129 -2.57 -24.20 -26.07
CA LYS A 129 -3.33 -25.43 -25.74
C LYS A 129 -4.73 -25.11 -25.20
N LEU A 130 -4.88 -23.99 -24.50
CA LEU A 130 -6.16 -23.49 -23.98
C LEU A 130 -6.93 -22.61 -24.99
N GLY A 131 -6.45 -22.47 -26.23
CA GLY A 131 -7.08 -21.63 -27.26
C GLY A 131 -6.94 -20.12 -27.02
N CYS A 132 -6.06 -19.70 -26.12
CA CYS A 132 -5.80 -18.29 -25.83
C CYS A 132 -4.76 -17.69 -26.80
N PRO A 133 -4.87 -16.38 -27.12
CA PRO A 133 -3.90 -15.71 -27.97
C PRO A 133 -2.54 -15.63 -27.30
N GLU A 134 -1.49 -15.65 -28.13
CA GLU A 134 -0.12 -15.41 -27.70
C GLU A 134 0.03 -14.00 -27.14
N VAL A 135 0.89 -13.85 -26.14
CA VAL A 135 1.18 -12.55 -25.51
C VAL A 135 2.67 -12.30 -25.63
N SER A 136 3.01 -11.15 -26.21
CA SER A 136 4.37 -10.61 -26.21
C SER A 136 4.58 -9.63 -25.05
N GLU A 137 5.82 -9.45 -24.66
CA GLU A 137 6.19 -8.43 -23.68
C GLU A 137 6.31 -7.06 -24.36
N ASP A 138 5.56 -6.07 -23.85
CA ASP A 138 5.69 -4.66 -24.27
C ASP A 138 5.61 -3.77 -23.02
N PRO A 139 6.76 -3.23 -22.55
CA PRO A 139 6.80 -2.42 -21.34
C PRO A 139 6.43 -0.94 -21.58
N LYS A 140 6.23 -0.48 -22.83
CA LYS A 140 6.15 0.96 -23.15
C LYS A 140 5.12 1.70 -22.31
N VAL A 141 3.89 1.20 -22.28
CA VAL A 141 2.78 1.82 -21.52
C VAL A 141 3.10 1.87 -20.03
N THR A 142 3.66 0.80 -19.48
CA THR A 142 4.02 0.70 -18.07
C THR A 142 5.13 1.68 -17.72
N VAL A 143 6.17 1.80 -18.56
CA VAL A 143 7.26 2.77 -18.38
C VAL A 143 6.73 4.20 -18.43
N GLU A 144 5.88 4.55 -19.40
CA GLU A 144 5.27 5.88 -19.49
C GLU A 144 4.46 6.25 -18.24
N ILE A 145 3.74 5.29 -17.66
CA ILE A 145 2.97 5.51 -16.42
C ILE A 145 3.92 5.71 -15.23
N LEU A 146 4.96 4.89 -15.11
CA LEU A 146 5.94 4.99 -14.03
C LEU A 146 6.73 6.31 -14.09
N ASP A 147 7.14 6.74 -15.28
CA ASP A 147 7.85 8.00 -15.49
C ASP A 147 6.97 9.22 -15.10
N LYS A 148 5.68 9.18 -15.43
CA LYS A 148 4.70 10.20 -14.98
C LYS A 148 4.57 10.22 -13.46
N ALA A 149 4.53 9.05 -12.83
CA ALA A 149 4.44 8.92 -11.38
C ALA A 149 5.72 9.39 -10.67
N GLU A 150 6.90 9.25 -11.29
CA GLU A 150 8.15 9.80 -10.78
C GLU A 150 8.19 11.32 -10.89
N LYS A 151 7.73 11.91 -12.01
CA LYS A 151 7.64 13.37 -12.21
C LYS A 151 6.62 14.04 -11.28
N GLY A 152 5.49 13.39 -11.03
CA GLY A 152 4.48 13.87 -10.06
C GLY A 152 4.90 13.80 -8.59
N LYS A 153 6.15 13.45 -8.27
CA LYS A 153 6.74 13.59 -6.93
C LYS A 153 7.34 14.98 -6.70
N GLU A 154 7.52 15.78 -7.74
CA GLU A 154 8.13 17.12 -7.68
C GLU A 154 7.10 18.26 -7.54
N GLU A 155 5.80 17.95 -7.67
CA GLU A 155 4.65 18.86 -7.46
C GLU A 155 3.84 18.47 -6.22
#